data_AF-A0A222VLF5-F1
#
_entry.id   AF-A0A222VLF5-F1
#
_cell.length_a   1.000
_cell.length_b   1.000
_cell.length_c   1.000
_cell.angle_alpha   90.00
_cell.angle_beta   90.00
_cell.angle_gamma   90.00
#
_symmetry.space_group_name_H-M   'P 1'
#
loop_
_entity.id
_entity.type
_entity.pdbx_description
1 polymer ?
#
loop_
_entity_poly.entity_id
_entity_poly.type
_entity_poly.pdbx_seq_one_letter_code
_entity_poly.pdbx_strand_id
1 'polypeptide(L)'
;MTSPNAGEPVSGIDPATGASQWDGREEPAGSGTAAPPHRWGFGAFLLVEVVLLASAALVGAVISRGETAESLPVRDVLIGTMAPTVIAALTALVITKVRGNGPFIDLRLSWSWADVKVGLKFGALGLVCTMVGVFVWTKAVGEENGTSAISALVANKPMSVSAAVAMFLYLWLLGPICEEIIYRGLLWGAAERLEWGSEKWGRFAAFLLSTAIFAVSHLEPLRTTLLLVIAVPIGLARLVTGRLLGSIVAHQVNNFLPALAILLTALGVVSY
;
A
#
# COMPACT_ATOMS: atom_id res chain seq x y z
N MET A 1 3.01 72.03 78.00
CA MET A 1 2.79 70.72 78.63
C MET A 1 2.55 69.69 77.54
N THR A 2 3.52 68.79 77.36
CA THR A 2 3.50 67.41 76.81
C THR A 2 2.31 66.89 75.95
N SER A 3 2.59 66.58 74.66
CA SER A 3 2.41 65.30 73.90
C SER A 3 1.26 64.29 74.19
N PRO A 4 0.97 63.28 73.32
CA PRO A 4 1.08 63.14 71.85
C PRO A 4 -0.03 62.26 71.16
N ASN A 5 0.12 62.12 69.84
CA ASN A 5 0.02 60.88 69.01
C ASN A 5 -1.28 60.40 68.33
N ALA A 6 -1.02 59.83 67.15
CA ALA A 6 -1.90 59.43 66.06
C ALA A 6 -2.44 57.99 66.15
N GLY A 7 -3.47 57.71 65.34
CA GLY A 7 -3.92 56.38 64.94
C GLY A 7 -5.06 56.48 63.93
N GLU A 8 -4.82 56.02 62.69
CA GLU A 8 -5.81 55.92 61.60
C GLU A 8 -6.85 54.81 61.86
N PRO A 9 -8.07 54.90 61.28
CA PRO A 9 -9.05 53.83 61.30
C PRO A 9 -8.99 52.91 60.07
N VAL A 10 -9.26 51.63 60.32
CA VAL A 10 -9.35 50.52 59.37
C VAL A 10 -10.62 50.64 58.50
N SER A 11 -10.46 50.68 57.17
CA SER A 11 -11.52 50.40 56.18
C SER A 11 -11.53 48.89 55.88
N GLY A 12 -12.64 48.17 55.95
CA GLY A 12 -13.84 48.36 55.14
C GLY A 12 -13.93 47.15 54.19
N ILE A 13 -14.80 46.20 54.53
CA ILE A 13 -15.09 45.00 53.74
C ILE A 13 -16.02 45.39 52.59
N ASP A 14 -15.69 45.01 51.35
CA ASP A 14 -16.61 45.07 50.21
C ASP A 14 -16.82 43.65 49.62
N PRO A 15 -18.08 43.24 49.32
CA PRO A 15 -18.40 41.91 48.81
C PRO A 15 -18.56 41.87 47.28
N ALA A 16 -18.20 40.72 46.70
CA ALA A 16 -18.69 40.13 45.45
C ALA A 16 -18.50 40.90 44.11
N THR A 17 -17.63 40.37 43.24
CA THR A 17 -17.87 40.15 41.79
C THR A 17 -16.68 39.39 41.18
N GLY A 18 -16.63 38.07 41.41
CA GLY A 18 -15.67 37.19 40.73
C GLY A 18 -16.18 36.78 39.36
N ALA A 19 -16.14 37.68 38.39
CA ALA A 19 -16.29 37.31 36.98
C ALA A 19 -15.07 36.45 36.59
N SER A 20 -15.28 35.17 36.29
CA SER A 20 -14.22 34.31 35.75
C SER A 20 -13.81 34.84 34.37
N GLN A 21 -12.69 35.56 34.34
CA GLN A 21 -12.02 35.93 33.11
C GLN A 21 -11.53 34.64 32.46
N TRP A 22 -12.23 34.21 31.41
CA TRP A 22 -11.83 33.09 30.58
C TRP A 22 -10.55 33.50 29.85
N ASP A 23 -9.41 33.12 30.44
CA ASP A 23 -8.08 33.16 29.86
C ASP A 23 -8.10 32.22 28.64
N GLY A 24 -8.26 32.80 27.45
CA GLY A 24 -8.25 32.12 26.16
C GLY A 24 -6.87 31.56 25.77
N ARG A 25 -6.14 30.95 26.70
CA ARG A 25 -5.01 30.08 26.37
C ARG A 25 -5.55 28.79 25.79
N GLU A 26 -5.62 28.76 24.46
CA GLU A 26 -5.52 27.50 23.72
C GLU A 26 -4.32 26.74 24.28
N GLU A 27 -4.59 25.61 24.92
CA GLU A 27 -3.53 24.64 25.20
C GLU A 27 -2.84 24.34 23.87
N PRO A 28 -1.51 24.51 23.76
CA PRO A 28 -0.83 24.16 22.54
C PRO A 28 -1.06 22.67 22.29
N ALA A 29 -1.83 22.38 21.24
CA ALA A 29 -2.00 21.05 20.69
C ALA A 29 -0.63 20.38 20.67
N GLY A 30 -0.53 19.23 21.36
CA GLY A 30 0.73 18.54 21.61
C GLY A 30 1.60 18.56 20.37
N SER A 31 2.79 19.15 20.52
CA SER A 31 3.82 19.20 19.50
C SER A 31 4.36 17.79 19.25
N GLY A 32 3.58 16.98 18.53
CA GLY A 32 4.12 15.82 17.82
C GLY A 32 5.10 16.40 16.80
N THR A 33 6.39 16.33 17.11
CA THR A 33 7.46 16.78 16.22
C THR A 33 7.23 16.12 14.86
N ALA A 34 6.84 16.92 13.86
CA ALA A 34 6.70 16.44 12.49
C ALA A 34 8.03 15.76 12.10
N ALA A 35 7.94 14.55 11.56
CA ALA A 35 9.14 13.82 11.16
C ALA A 35 9.98 14.69 10.19
N PRO A 36 11.33 14.62 10.26
CA PRO A 36 12.17 15.40 9.37
C PRO A 36 11.80 15.17 7.91
N PRO A 37 11.83 16.19 7.05
CA PRO A 37 11.52 16.00 5.64
C PRO A 37 12.52 15.03 4.99
N HIS A 38 12.03 13.97 4.37
CA HIS A 38 12.88 13.06 3.58
C HIS A 38 13.31 13.71 2.26
N ARG A 39 14.32 13.15 1.58
CA ARG A 39 14.99 13.69 0.39
C ARG A 39 14.69 12.92 -0.91
N TRP A 40 13.63 12.10 -0.90
CA TRP A 40 13.17 11.34 -2.06
C TRP A 40 11.77 11.81 -2.51
N GLY A 41 11.46 11.62 -3.78
CA GLY A 41 10.20 12.00 -4.44
C GLY A 41 9.97 11.13 -5.68
N PHE A 42 9.32 11.64 -6.74
CA PHE A 42 8.98 10.84 -7.94
C PHE A 42 10.18 10.14 -8.59
N GLY A 43 11.37 10.76 -8.60
CA GLY A 43 12.58 10.13 -9.13
C GLY A 43 12.96 8.82 -8.43
N ALA A 44 12.62 8.66 -7.15
CA ALA A 44 12.82 7.40 -6.44
C ALA A 44 11.86 6.31 -6.92
N PHE A 45 10.59 6.67 -7.16
CA PHE A 45 9.62 5.74 -7.73
C PHE A 45 10.02 5.32 -9.15
N LEU A 46 10.41 6.27 -10.01
CA LEU A 46 10.88 5.96 -11.36
C LEU A 46 12.11 5.04 -11.36
N LEU A 47 13.05 5.24 -10.43
CA LEU A 47 14.18 4.33 -10.26
C LEU A 47 13.73 2.92 -9.87
N VAL A 48 12.77 2.79 -8.95
CA VAL A 48 12.23 1.49 -8.53
C VAL A 48 11.52 0.78 -9.68
N GLU A 49 10.76 1.50 -10.51
CA GLU A 49 10.14 0.95 -11.73
C GLU A 49 11.19 0.53 -12.76
N VAL A 50 12.25 1.32 -12.98
CA VAL A 50 13.37 0.93 -13.83
C VAL A 50 14.04 -0.34 -13.30
N VAL A 51 14.25 -0.46 -11.99
CA VAL A 51 14.82 -1.67 -11.37
C VAL A 51 13.89 -2.86 -11.55
N LEU A 52 12.58 -2.68 -11.40
CA LEU A 52 11.58 -3.72 -11.63
C LEU A 52 11.66 -4.24 -13.07
N LEU A 53 11.58 -3.34 -14.05
CA LEU A 53 11.59 -3.70 -15.47
C LEU A 53 12.95 -4.28 -15.91
N ALA A 54 14.06 -3.69 -15.46
CA ALA A 54 15.40 -4.18 -15.78
C ALA A 54 15.67 -5.55 -15.17
N SER A 55 15.25 -5.79 -13.92
CA SER A 55 15.39 -7.11 -13.30
C SER A 55 14.48 -8.15 -13.94
N ALA A 56 13.24 -7.81 -14.30
CA ALA A 56 12.35 -8.70 -15.06
C ALA A 56 12.95 -9.06 -16.43
N ALA A 57 13.44 -8.08 -17.18
CA ALA A 57 14.08 -8.30 -18.48
C ALA A 57 15.37 -9.14 -18.36
N LEU A 58 16.22 -8.84 -17.37
CA LEU A 58 17.46 -9.59 -17.13
C LEU A 58 17.17 -11.03 -16.74
N VAL A 59 16.28 -11.25 -15.78
CA VAL A 59 15.87 -12.59 -15.33
C VAL A 59 15.26 -13.37 -16.48
N GLY A 60 14.35 -12.74 -17.24
CA GLY A 60 13.76 -13.33 -18.45
C GLY A 60 14.81 -13.71 -19.50
N ALA A 61 15.79 -12.85 -19.79
CA ALA A 61 16.86 -13.13 -20.74
C ALA A 61 17.79 -14.28 -20.27
N VAL A 62 18.12 -14.32 -18.98
CA VAL A 62 18.99 -15.35 -18.39
C VAL A 62 18.30 -16.72 -18.34
N ILE A 63 16.99 -16.72 -18.08
CA ILE A 63 16.16 -17.93 -17.96
C ILE A 63 15.75 -18.46 -19.32
N SER A 64 15.23 -17.61 -20.21
CA SER A 64 14.65 -18.07 -21.47
C SER A 64 15.68 -18.81 -22.31
N ARG A 65 16.90 -18.29 -22.54
CA ARG A 65 17.95 -18.96 -23.35
C ARG A 65 17.47 -19.62 -24.67
N GLY A 66 16.34 -19.17 -25.24
CA GLY A 66 15.71 -19.78 -26.42
C GLY A 66 14.63 -20.85 -26.15
N GLU A 67 14.36 -21.18 -24.88
CA GLU A 67 13.26 -22.03 -24.42
C GLU A 67 11.92 -21.28 -24.44
N THR A 68 10.85 -22.02 -24.75
CA THR A 68 9.47 -21.53 -24.66
C THR A 68 8.99 -21.57 -23.20
N ALA A 69 7.96 -20.78 -22.87
CA ALA A 69 7.41 -20.72 -21.52
C ALA A 69 6.97 -22.10 -20.99
N GLU A 70 6.52 -22.99 -21.87
CA GLU A 70 6.10 -24.35 -21.54
C GLU A 70 7.28 -25.24 -21.12
N SER A 71 8.48 -25.05 -21.70
CA SER A 71 9.68 -25.83 -21.37
C SER A 71 10.41 -25.37 -20.10
N LEU A 72 10.14 -24.16 -19.60
CA LEU A 72 10.88 -23.59 -18.48
C LEU A 72 10.81 -24.45 -17.21
N PRO A 73 11.93 -24.72 -16.52
CA PRO A 73 11.93 -25.38 -15.23
C PRO A 73 11.09 -24.61 -14.20
N VAL A 74 10.40 -25.31 -13.30
CA VAL A 74 9.56 -24.69 -12.24
C VAL A 74 10.34 -23.70 -11.38
N ARG A 75 11.61 -24.00 -11.08
CA ARG A 75 12.51 -23.08 -10.37
C ARG A 75 12.59 -21.72 -11.07
N ASP A 76 12.71 -21.75 -12.39
CA ASP A 76 12.93 -20.55 -13.17
C ASP A 76 11.63 -19.75 -13.32
N VAL A 77 10.47 -20.42 -13.38
CA VAL A 77 9.17 -19.77 -13.25
C VAL A 77 9.05 -19.03 -11.91
N LEU A 78 9.40 -19.68 -10.79
CA LEU A 78 9.36 -19.04 -9.47
C LEU A 78 10.30 -17.84 -9.41
N ILE A 79 11.54 -17.96 -9.88
CA ILE A 79 12.51 -16.86 -9.89
C ILE A 79 12.00 -15.70 -10.76
N GLY A 80 11.51 -16.00 -11.96
CA GLY A 80 10.96 -15.01 -12.89
C GLY A 80 9.76 -14.25 -12.33
N THR A 81 8.88 -14.94 -11.61
CA THR A 81 7.69 -14.34 -10.99
C THR A 81 8.03 -13.54 -9.72
N MET A 82 8.98 -13.99 -8.91
CA MET A 82 9.21 -13.43 -7.57
C MET A 82 10.31 -12.38 -7.51
N ALA A 83 11.44 -12.63 -8.19
CA ALA A 83 12.64 -11.84 -7.98
C ALA A 83 12.48 -10.36 -8.37
N PRO A 84 11.87 -10.00 -9.53
CA PRO A 84 11.81 -8.60 -9.95
C PRO A 84 11.09 -7.70 -8.95
N THR A 85 9.90 -8.11 -8.49
CA THR A 85 9.08 -7.33 -7.55
C THR A 85 9.73 -7.25 -6.17
N VAL A 86 10.34 -8.35 -5.69
CA VAL A 86 11.07 -8.34 -4.41
C VAL A 86 12.27 -7.40 -4.48
N ILE A 87 13.06 -7.43 -5.56
CA ILE A 87 14.21 -6.53 -5.76
C ILE A 87 13.75 -5.07 -5.80
N ALA A 88 12.65 -4.78 -6.51
CA ALA A 88 12.07 -3.44 -6.58
C ALA A 88 11.61 -2.93 -5.20
N ALA A 89 10.89 -3.76 -4.43
CA ALA A 89 10.45 -3.39 -3.08
C ALA A 89 11.63 -3.20 -2.12
N LEU A 90 12.65 -4.07 -2.17
CA LEU A 90 13.88 -3.90 -1.38
C LEU A 90 14.60 -2.59 -1.76
N THR A 91 14.63 -2.24 -3.04
CA THR A 91 15.18 -0.96 -3.51
C THR A 91 14.41 0.22 -2.93
N ALA A 92 13.08 0.17 -2.91
CA ALA A 92 12.24 1.18 -2.27
C ALA A 92 12.58 1.32 -0.77
N LEU A 93 12.69 0.21 -0.05
CA LEU A 93 13.07 0.21 1.37
C LEU A 93 14.46 0.82 1.61
N VAL A 94 15.45 0.47 0.78
CA VAL A 94 16.79 1.06 0.84
C VAL A 94 16.73 2.57 0.62
N ILE A 95 15.96 3.04 -0.37
CA ILE A 95 15.80 4.49 -0.63
C ILE A 95 15.22 5.20 0.60
N THR A 96 14.18 4.66 1.25
CA THR A 96 13.62 5.28 2.47
C THR A 96 14.65 5.37 3.60
N LYS A 97 15.58 4.41 3.69
CA LYS A 97 16.62 4.40 4.72
C LYS A 97 17.78 5.36 4.41
N VAL A 98 18.23 5.42 3.16
CA VAL A 98 19.42 6.21 2.76
C VAL A 98 19.08 7.66 2.41
N ARG A 99 17.82 7.93 2.03
CA ARG A 99 17.34 9.25 1.61
C ARG A 99 16.18 9.76 2.46
N GLY A 100 15.77 9.07 3.51
CA GLY A 100 14.65 9.46 4.35
C GLY A 100 14.80 9.01 5.79
N ASN A 101 13.69 8.79 6.48
CA ASN A 101 13.67 8.46 7.91
C ASN A 101 13.46 6.96 8.17
N GLY A 102 13.62 6.13 7.12
CA GLY A 102 13.36 4.70 7.16
C GLY A 102 11.89 4.34 6.92
N PRO A 103 11.60 3.06 6.61
CA PRO A 103 10.33 2.65 6.04
C PRO A 103 9.14 2.77 7.01
N PHE A 104 9.36 2.63 8.31
CA PHE A 104 8.29 2.73 9.32
C PHE A 104 7.68 4.14 9.37
N ILE A 105 8.51 5.17 9.27
CA ILE A 105 8.08 6.57 9.28
C ILE A 105 7.63 6.98 7.88
N ASP A 106 8.51 6.83 6.89
CA ASP A 106 8.30 7.35 5.53
C ASP A 106 7.14 6.68 4.81
N LEU A 107 6.94 5.36 4.98
CA LEU A 107 5.85 4.63 4.35
C LEU A 107 4.63 4.49 5.29
N ARG A 108 4.71 5.05 6.50
CA ARG A 108 3.70 4.90 7.56
C ARG A 108 3.38 3.43 7.84
N LEU A 109 4.42 2.61 7.86
CA LEU A 109 4.32 1.20 8.20
C LEU A 109 4.35 1.08 9.73
N SER A 110 3.20 0.82 10.34
CA SER A 110 3.07 0.58 11.77
C SER A 110 2.00 -0.45 12.03
N TRP A 111 2.17 -1.24 13.09
CA TRP A 111 1.18 -2.24 13.46
C TRP A 111 -0.01 -1.60 14.16
N SER A 112 -1.22 -1.96 13.73
CA SER A 112 -2.46 -1.49 14.35
C SER A 112 -3.62 -2.43 14.03
N TRP A 113 -4.24 -3.01 15.05
CA TRP A 113 -5.43 -3.85 14.88
C TRP A 113 -6.62 -3.09 14.28
N ALA A 114 -6.69 -1.77 14.47
CA ALA A 114 -7.69 -0.94 13.81
C ALA A 114 -7.48 -0.94 12.29
N ASP A 115 -6.23 -0.85 11.83
CA ASP A 115 -5.91 -0.91 10.39
C ASP A 115 -6.20 -2.29 9.82
N VAL A 116 -5.88 -3.35 10.56
CA VAL A 116 -6.22 -4.72 10.15
C VAL A 116 -7.73 -4.86 9.97
N LYS A 117 -8.55 -4.37 10.91
CA LYS A 117 -10.02 -4.41 10.81
C LYS A 117 -10.53 -3.61 9.61
N VAL A 118 -9.99 -2.42 9.37
CA VAL A 118 -10.35 -1.60 8.20
C VAL A 118 -9.93 -2.30 6.90
N GLY A 119 -8.71 -2.86 6.86
CA GLY A 119 -8.20 -3.63 5.75
C GLY A 119 -9.05 -4.86 5.44
N LEU A 120 -9.53 -5.59 6.45
CA LEU A 120 -10.46 -6.71 6.26
C LEU A 120 -11.80 -6.26 5.68
N LYS A 121 -12.35 -5.13 6.15
CA LYS A 121 -13.61 -4.56 5.61
C LYS A 121 -13.46 -4.15 4.14
N PHE A 122 -12.40 -3.42 3.81
CA PHE A 122 -12.11 -3.05 2.43
C PHE A 122 -11.70 -4.25 1.58
N GLY A 123 -11.08 -5.27 2.18
CA GLY A 123 -10.80 -6.55 1.56
C GLY A 123 -12.08 -7.26 1.14
N ALA A 124 -13.05 -7.37 2.04
CA ALA A 124 -14.37 -7.94 1.75
C ALA A 124 -15.14 -7.13 0.70
N LEU A 125 -15.11 -5.80 0.78
CA LEU A 125 -15.65 -4.93 -0.27
C LEU A 125 -14.95 -5.20 -1.62
N GLY A 126 -13.62 -5.35 -1.61
CA GLY A 126 -12.82 -5.71 -2.76
C GLY A 126 -13.24 -7.04 -3.38
N LEU A 127 -13.54 -8.06 -2.58
CA LEU A 127 -14.03 -9.34 -3.09
C LEU A 127 -15.37 -9.18 -3.83
N VAL A 128 -16.29 -8.38 -3.29
CA VAL A 128 -17.56 -8.06 -3.96
C VAL A 128 -17.31 -7.30 -5.26
N CYS A 129 -16.45 -6.27 -5.23
CA CYS A 129 -16.06 -5.51 -6.41
C CYS A 129 -15.38 -6.39 -7.47
N THR A 130 -14.56 -7.35 -7.04
CA THR A 130 -13.87 -8.30 -7.91
C THR A 130 -14.87 -9.24 -8.56
N MET A 131 -15.80 -9.82 -7.80
CA MET A 131 -16.84 -10.70 -8.35
C MET A 131 -17.71 -10.00 -9.39
N VAL A 132 -18.21 -8.80 -9.05
CA VAL A 132 -19.01 -7.99 -9.98
C VAL A 132 -18.17 -7.54 -11.18
N GLY A 133 -16.94 -7.09 -10.92
CA GLY A 133 -16.00 -6.64 -11.93
C GLY A 133 -15.66 -7.73 -12.93
N VAL A 134 -15.29 -8.93 -12.46
CA VAL A 134 -15.04 -10.11 -13.30
C VAL A 134 -16.29 -10.46 -14.11
N PHE A 135 -17.47 -10.51 -13.49
CA PHE A 135 -18.71 -10.82 -14.21
C PHE A 135 -18.97 -9.84 -15.36
N VAL A 136 -18.92 -8.54 -15.09
CA VAL A 136 -19.16 -7.49 -16.10
C VAL A 136 -18.07 -7.52 -17.17
N TRP A 137 -16.81 -7.62 -16.76
CA TRP A 137 -15.65 -7.62 -17.64
C TRP A 137 -15.69 -8.83 -18.59
N THR A 138 -15.97 -10.03 -18.07
CA THR A 138 -16.10 -11.25 -18.88
C THR A 138 -17.23 -11.15 -19.89
N LYS A 139 -18.36 -10.53 -19.54
CA LYS A 139 -19.45 -10.28 -20.51
C LYS A 139 -19.07 -9.29 -21.60
N ALA A 140 -18.19 -8.34 -21.31
CA ALA A 140 -17.76 -7.31 -22.26
C ALA A 140 -16.59 -7.77 -23.16
N VAL A 141 -15.66 -8.55 -22.62
CA VAL A 141 -14.38 -8.88 -23.26
C VAL A 141 -14.27 -10.34 -23.70
N GLY A 142 -15.13 -11.24 -23.19
CA GLY A 142 -15.08 -12.67 -23.49
C GLY A 142 -14.32 -13.49 -22.43
N GLU A 143 -14.73 -14.74 -22.23
CA GLU A 143 -14.15 -15.66 -21.24
C GLU A 143 -12.72 -16.08 -21.61
N GLU A 144 -12.42 -16.15 -22.89
CA GLU A 144 -11.11 -16.53 -23.44
C GLU A 144 -9.97 -15.58 -23.01
N ASN A 145 -10.31 -14.34 -22.68
CA ASN A 145 -9.36 -13.33 -22.23
C ASN A 145 -9.12 -13.40 -20.70
N GLY A 146 -9.82 -14.29 -20.00
CA GLY A 146 -9.82 -14.45 -18.55
C GLY A 146 -8.58 -15.12 -17.95
N THR A 147 -7.54 -15.44 -18.73
CA THR A 147 -6.28 -16.05 -18.25
C THR A 147 -5.23 -14.97 -17.96
N SER A 148 -4.58 -15.03 -16.79
CA SER A 148 -3.51 -14.07 -16.42
C SER A 148 -2.17 -14.59 -16.88
N ALA A 149 -1.17 -13.73 -17.04
CA ALA A 149 0.20 -14.16 -17.33
C ALA A 149 0.70 -15.25 -16.35
N ILE A 150 0.42 -15.11 -15.05
CA ILE A 150 0.81 -16.09 -14.03
C ILE A 150 0.00 -17.38 -14.18
N SER A 151 -1.32 -17.27 -14.41
CA SER A 151 -2.17 -18.45 -14.63
C SER A 151 -1.73 -19.24 -15.86
N ALA A 152 -1.37 -18.56 -16.95
CA ALA A 152 -0.86 -19.19 -18.17
C ALA A 152 0.47 -19.92 -17.94
N LEU A 153 1.35 -19.38 -17.09
CA LEU A 153 2.61 -20.03 -16.71
C LEU A 153 2.41 -21.31 -15.89
N VAL A 154 1.29 -21.43 -15.17
CA VAL A 154 1.01 -22.55 -14.25
C VAL A 154 0.05 -23.59 -14.85
N ALA A 155 -0.85 -23.20 -15.76
CA ALA A 155 -1.96 -24.02 -16.24
C ALA A 155 -1.58 -25.45 -16.69
N ASN A 156 -0.43 -25.60 -17.37
CA ASN A 156 0.05 -26.88 -17.89
C ASN A 156 1.35 -27.36 -17.23
N LYS A 157 1.66 -26.88 -16.02
CA LYS A 157 2.93 -27.15 -15.34
C LYS A 157 2.69 -27.68 -13.93
N PRO A 158 2.49 -29.01 -13.76
CA PRO A 158 2.38 -29.59 -12.43
C PRO A 158 3.65 -29.28 -11.62
N MET A 159 3.46 -28.76 -10.43
CA MET A 159 4.55 -28.37 -9.53
C MET A 159 4.69 -29.37 -8.39
N SER A 160 5.90 -29.49 -7.85
CA SER A 160 6.06 -30.15 -6.55
C SER A 160 5.26 -29.37 -5.49
N VAL A 161 4.84 -30.06 -4.42
CA VAL A 161 4.11 -29.43 -3.30
C VAL A 161 4.85 -28.21 -2.76
N SER A 162 6.17 -28.32 -2.59
CA SER A 162 7.00 -27.22 -2.09
C SER A 162 6.99 -25.99 -3.02
N ALA A 163 7.06 -26.21 -4.34
CA ALA A 163 7.04 -25.13 -5.32
C ALA A 163 5.65 -24.47 -5.42
N ALA A 164 4.59 -25.27 -5.38
CA ALA A 164 3.21 -24.76 -5.39
C ALA A 164 2.92 -23.92 -4.14
N VAL A 165 3.36 -24.37 -2.95
CA VAL A 165 3.24 -23.62 -1.70
C VAL A 165 4.07 -22.35 -1.73
N ALA A 166 5.29 -22.38 -2.29
CA ALA A 166 6.12 -21.18 -2.44
C ALA A 166 5.45 -20.14 -3.34
N MET A 167 4.89 -20.57 -4.48
CA MET A 167 4.11 -19.70 -5.37
C MET A 167 2.90 -19.12 -4.65
N PHE A 168 2.13 -19.95 -3.94
CA PHE A 168 0.98 -19.51 -3.15
C PHE A 168 1.34 -18.44 -2.11
N LEU A 169 2.37 -18.70 -1.29
CA LEU A 169 2.81 -17.74 -0.27
C LEU A 169 3.32 -16.44 -0.89
N TYR A 170 3.95 -16.50 -2.05
CA TYR A 170 4.31 -15.29 -2.77
C TYR A 170 3.07 -14.52 -3.24
N LEU A 171 2.19 -15.14 -4.03
CA LEU A 171 1.05 -14.46 -4.62
C LEU A 171 0.07 -13.93 -3.57
N TRP A 172 -0.14 -14.66 -2.49
CA TRP A 172 -1.05 -14.24 -1.43
C TRP A 172 -0.40 -13.26 -0.45
N LEU A 173 0.84 -13.52 -0.01
CA LEU A 173 1.43 -12.82 1.14
C LEU A 173 2.50 -11.83 0.73
N LEU A 174 3.59 -12.30 0.09
CA LEU A 174 4.79 -11.49 -0.12
C LEU A 174 4.66 -10.50 -1.28
N GLY A 175 4.08 -10.92 -2.41
CA GLY A 175 3.82 -10.09 -3.59
C GLY A 175 3.00 -8.84 -3.23
N PRO A 176 1.81 -9.00 -2.61
CA PRO A 176 1.02 -7.87 -2.15
C PRO A 176 1.76 -6.94 -1.19
N ILE A 177 2.62 -7.45 -0.31
CA ILE A 177 3.46 -6.60 0.57
C ILE A 177 4.43 -5.76 -0.28
N CYS A 178 5.12 -6.39 -1.23
CA CYS A 178 6.09 -5.73 -2.09
C CYS A 178 5.42 -4.64 -2.95
N GLU A 179 4.28 -4.96 -3.56
CA GLU A 179 3.52 -4.04 -4.40
C GLU A 179 2.99 -2.85 -3.59
N GLU A 180 2.46 -3.09 -2.38
CA GLU A 180 1.98 -1.99 -1.54
C GLU A 180 3.12 -1.08 -1.08
N ILE A 181 4.32 -1.61 -0.80
CA ILE A 181 5.52 -0.80 -0.52
C ILE A 181 5.84 0.13 -1.71
N ILE A 182 5.78 -0.37 -2.93
CA ILE A 182 6.10 0.39 -4.15
C ILE A 182 5.02 1.44 -4.42
N TYR A 183 3.75 1.04 -4.49
CA TYR A 183 2.67 1.90 -4.98
C TYR A 183 1.99 2.73 -3.88
N ARG A 184 1.65 2.13 -2.72
CA ARG A 184 0.93 2.82 -1.62
C ARG A 184 1.87 3.36 -0.55
N GLY A 185 3.13 2.96 -0.62
CA GLY A 185 4.26 3.53 0.11
C GLY A 185 4.95 4.61 -0.71
N LEU A 186 5.86 4.21 -1.60
CA LEU A 186 6.81 5.10 -2.27
C LEU A 186 6.14 6.07 -3.26
N LEU A 187 5.35 5.56 -4.21
CA LEU A 187 4.62 6.41 -5.16
C LEU A 187 3.62 7.33 -4.45
N TRP A 188 2.87 6.79 -3.50
CA TRP A 188 1.93 7.58 -2.70
C TRP A 188 2.64 8.74 -1.97
N GLY A 189 3.74 8.46 -1.27
CA GLY A 189 4.50 9.49 -0.57
C GLY A 189 5.15 10.50 -1.52
N ALA A 190 5.54 10.09 -2.73
CA ALA A 190 6.00 11.00 -3.77
C ALA A 190 4.86 11.91 -4.28
N ALA A 191 3.66 11.36 -4.46
CA ALA A 191 2.48 12.09 -4.92
C ALA A 191 2.00 13.12 -3.90
N GLU A 192 1.99 12.80 -2.59
CA GLU A 192 1.60 13.75 -1.53
C GLU A 192 2.48 15.01 -1.48
N ARG A 193 3.70 14.96 -2.03
CA ARG A 193 4.66 16.08 -2.02
C ARG A 193 4.50 17.07 -3.17
N LEU A 194 3.66 16.78 -4.15
CA LEU A 194 3.34 17.75 -5.20
C LEU A 194 2.41 18.84 -4.67
N GLU A 195 2.39 19.98 -5.34
CA GLU A 195 1.57 21.14 -4.95
C GLU A 195 0.11 20.94 -5.36
N TRP A 196 -0.69 20.34 -4.47
CA TRP A 196 -2.13 20.08 -4.69
C TRP A 196 -3.07 21.12 -4.07
N GLY A 197 -2.53 22.20 -3.50
CA GLY A 197 -3.29 23.26 -2.81
C GLY A 197 -3.83 22.88 -1.43
N SER A 198 -4.13 21.60 -1.14
CA SER A 198 -4.41 21.12 0.22
C SER A 198 -3.98 19.67 0.44
N GLU A 199 -3.75 19.29 1.71
CA GLU A 199 -3.40 17.90 2.08
C GLU A 199 -4.48 16.90 1.63
N LYS A 200 -5.75 17.28 1.73
CA LYS A 200 -6.88 16.42 1.31
C LYS A 200 -6.80 16.10 -0.18
N TRP A 201 -6.54 17.12 -1.01
CA TRP A 201 -6.36 16.93 -2.45
C TRP A 201 -5.10 16.14 -2.78
N GLY A 202 -4.01 16.34 -2.03
CA GLY A 202 -2.78 15.55 -2.20
C GLY A 202 -2.96 14.07 -1.90
N ARG A 203 -3.68 13.73 -0.82
CA ARG A 203 -4.03 12.34 -0.47
C ARG A 203 -4.95 11.70 -1.50
N PHE A 204 -5.93 12.45 -2.00
CA PHE A 204 -6.84 11.97 -3.03
C PHE A 204 -6.12 11.76 -4.38
N ALA A 205 -5.23 12.68 -4.76
CA ALA A 205 -4.40 12.52 -5.94
C ALA A 205 -3.44 11.32 -5.81
N ALA A 206 -2.81 11.14 -4.65
CA ALA A 206 -1.99 9.96 -4.37
C ALA A 206 -2.78 8.65 -4.47
N PHE A 207 -4.02 8.64 -4.00
CA PHE A 207 -4.95 7.52 -4.18
C PHE A 207 -5.21 7.22 -5.66
N LEU A 208 -5.59 8.22 -6.46
CA LEU A 208 -5.88 8.03 -7.88
C LEU A 208 -4.63 7.58 -8.66
N LEU A 209 -3.50 8.26 -8.46
CA LEU A 209 -2.24 7.98 -9.16
C LEU A 209 -1.71 6.59 -8.81
N SER A 210 -1.64 6.24 -7.53
CA SER A 210 -1.17 4.91 -7.13
C SER A 210 -2.08 3.79 -7.60
N THR A 211 -3.40 4.01 -7.64
CA THR A 211 -4.37 3.04 -8.15
C THR A 211 -4.24 2.84 -9.65
N ALA A 212 -4.13 3.94 -10.41
CA ALA A 212 -3.98 3.88 -11.86
C ALA A 212 -2.65 3.25 -12.28
N ILE A 213 -1.54 3.70 -11.68
CA ILE A 213 -0.21 3.21 -12.03
C ILE A 213 -0.03 1.74 -11.63
N PHE A 214 -0.57 1.31 -10.48
CA PHE A 214 -0.62 -0.09 -10.09
C PHE A 214 -1.33 -0.97 -11.13
N ALA A 215 -2.49 -0.54 -11.64
CA ALA A 215 -3.22 -1.32 -12.64
C ALA A 215 -2.47 -1.40 -13.97
N VAL A 216 -1.85 -0.30 -14.40
CA VAL A 216 -1.09 -0.23 -15.67
C VAL A 216 0.23 -1.00 -15.59
N SER A 217 0.89 -1.06 -14.44
CA SER A 217 2.19 -1.72 -14.28
C SER A 217 2.17 -3.23 -14.50
N HIS A 218 0.98 -3.83 -14.51
CA HIS A 218 0.79 -5.24 -14.86
C HIS A 218 0.97 -5.53 -16.36
N LEU A 219 0.97 -4.49 -17.21
CA LEU A 219 1.20 -4.59 -18.66
C LEU A 219 0.24 -5.56 -19.39
N GLU A 220 -0.98 -5.73 -18.87
CA GLU A 220 -2.05 -6.55 -19.46
C GLU A 220 -3.22 -5.64 -19.88
N PRO A 221 -3.21 -5.01 -21.08
CA PRO A 221 -4.12 -3.91 -21.44
C PRO A 221 -5.62 -4.20 -21.20
N LEU A 222 -6.07 -5.43 -21.50
CA LEU A 222 -7.46 -5.82 -21.27
C LEU A 222 -7.78 -5.94 -19.78
N ARG A 223 -6.87 -6.55 -19.00
CA ARG A 223 -7.03 -6.73 -17.54
C ARG A 223 -6.83 -5.46 -16.76
N THR A 224 -6.11 -4.47 -17.27
CA THR A 224 -5.92 -3.16 -16.60
C THR A 224 -7.24 -2.56 -16.15
N THR A 225 -8.30 -2.67 -16.97
CA THR A 225 -9.64 -2.16 -16.61
C THR A 225 -10.26 -2.88 -15.41
N LEU A 226 -10.10 -4.20 -15.33
CA LEU A 226 -10.51 -5.00 -14.17
C LEU A 226 -9.64 -4.69 -12.95
N LEU A 227 -8.32 -4.59 -13.12
CA LEU A 227 -7.37 -4.27 -12.05
C LEU A 227 -7.63 -2.89 -11.45
N LEU A 228 -8.07 -1.91 -12.24
CA LEU A 228 -8.51 -0.60 -11.71
C LEU A 228 -9.66 -0.76 -10.71
N VAL A 229 -10.66 -1.58 -11.03
CA VAL A 229 -11.82 -1.84 -10.14
C VAL A 229 -11.36 -2.53 -8.85
N ILE A 230 -10.50 -3.55 -8.97
CA ILE A 230 -9.97 -4.31 -7.83
C ILE A 230 -9.09 -3.43 -6.93
N ALA A 231 -8.30 -2.55 -7.53
CA ALA A 231 -7.35 -1.70 -6.82
C ALA A 231 -8.01 -0.56 -6.03
N VAL A 232 -9.25 -0.17 -6.36
CA VAL A 232 -9.97 0.92 -5.67
C VAL A 232 -10.18 0.61 -4.18
N PRO A 233 -10.79 -0.51 -3.75
CA PRO A 233 -10.96 -0.82 -2.33
C PRO A 233 -9.62 -0.92 -1.57
N ILE A 234 -8.56 -1.41 -2.21
CA ILE A 234 -7.21 -1.49 -1.65
C ILE A 234 -6.65 -0.08 -1.39
N GLY A 235 -6.73 0.80 -2.40
CA GLY A 235 -6.31 2.19 -2.27
C GLY A 235 -7.17 2.98 -1.26
N LEU A 236 -8.47 2.69 -1.16
CA LEU A 236 -9.35 3.29 -0.16
C LEU A 236 -8.96 2.89 1.26
N ALA A 237 -8.51 1.65 1.48
CA ALA A 237 -7.99 1.24 2.78
C ALA A 237 -6.77 2.09 3.19
N ARG A 238 -5.85 2.38 2.26
CA ARG A 238 -4.73 3.30 2.49
C ARG A 238 -5.22 4.72 2.76
N LEU A 239 -6.17 5.20 1.96
CA LEU A 239 -6.73 6.55 2.07
C LEU A 239 -7.42 6.77 3.42
N VAL A 240 -8.21 5.81 3.90
CA VAL A 240 -8.96 5.90 5.16
C VAL A 240 -8.05 5.74 6.37
N THR A 241 -7.17 4.73 6.38
CA THR A 241 -6.31 4.47 7.54
C THR A 241 -5.16 5.47 7.66
N GLY A 242 -4.73 6.07 6.56
CA GLY A 242 -3.53 6.89 6.54
C GLY A 242 -2.26 6.10 6.87
N ARG A 243 -2.31 4.76 6.93
CA ARG A 243 -1.16 3.85 7.16
C ARG A 243 -1.12 2.72 6.12
N LEU A 244 0.05 2.12 5.90
CA LEU A 244 0.23 1.13 4.83
C LEU A 244 -0.41 -0.23 5.14
N LEU A 245 -0.48 -0.60 6.43
CA LEU A 245 -0.97 -1.92 6.84
C LEU A 245 -2.41 -2.20 6.39
N GLY A 246 -3.28 -1.19 6.41
CA GLY A 246 -4.68 -1.34 6.00
C GLY A 246 -4.81 -1.80 4.54
N SER A 247 -4.02 -1.23 3.64
CA SER A 247 -4.05 -1.62 2.23
C SER A 247 -3.33 -2.95 1.97
N ILE A 248 -2.25 -3.26 2.68
CA ILE A 248 -1.61 -4.60 2.65
C ILE A 248 -2.64 -5.69 2.97
N VAL A 249 -3.38 -5.54 4.07
CA VAL A 249 -4.40 -6.53 4.47
C VAL A 249 -5.52 -6.61 3.44
N ALA A 250 -6.03 -5.48 2.95
CA ALA A 250 -7.07 -5.47 1.91
C ALA A 250 -6.60 -6.17 0.63
N HIS A 251 -5.34 -5.95 0.24
CA HIS A 251 -4.73 -6.56 -0.93
C HIS A 251 -4.58 -8.08 -0.77
N GLN A 252 -4.07 -8.54 0.38
CA GLN A 252 -3.93 -9.96 0.70
C GLN A 252 -5.28 -10.69 0.70
N VAL A 253 -6.34 -10.07 1.21
CA VAL A 253 -7.70 -10.64 1.16
C VAL A 253 -8.15 -10.84 -0.30
N ASN A 254 -7.90 -9.86 -1.17
CA ASN A 254 -8.28 -9.93 -2.59
C ASN A 254 -7.41 -10.90 -3.40
N ASN A 255 -6.17 -11.16 -2.98
CA ASN A 255 -5.27 -12.10 -3.63
C ASN A 255 -5.37 -13.54 -3.10
N PHE A 256 -6.00 -13.76 -1.94
CA PHE A 256 -6.07 -15.09 -1.34
C PHE A 256 -6.78 -16.12 -2.24
N LEU A 257 -7.97 -15.81 -2.75
CA LEU A 257 -8.74 -16.76 -3.58
C LEU A 257 -8.04 -17.06 -4.92
N PRO A 258 -7.55 -16.06 -5.69
CA PRO A 258 -6.76 -16.33 -6.89
C PRO A 258 -5.49 -17.16 -6.61
N ALA A 259 -4.75 -16.85 -5.55
CA ALA A 259 -3.56 -17.59 -5.17
C ALA A 259 -3.89 -19.05 -4.78
N LEU A 260 -4.98 -19.25 -4.05
CA LEU A 260 -5.47 -20.58 -3.69
C LEU A 260 -5.90 -21.39 -4.92
N ALA A 261 -6.58 -20.77 -5.88
CA ALA A 261 -6.92 -21.42 -7.15
C ALA A 261 -5.64 -21.89 -7.88
N ILE A 262 -4.62 -21.03 -7.97
CA ILE A 262 -3.32 -21.37 -8.57
C ILE A 262 -2.64 -22.53 -7.82
N LEU A 263 -2.69 -22.56 -6.48
CA LEU A 263 -2.16 -23.66 -5.67
C LEU A 263 -2.84 -24.99 -6.04
N LEU A 264 -4.18 -25.01 -6.07
CA LEU A 264 -4.95 -26.21 -6.36
C LEU A 264 -4.71 -26.71 -7.79
N THR A 265 -4.62 -25.81 -8.76
CA THR A 265 -4.28 -26.14 -10.15
C THR A 265 -2.84 -26.67 -10.28
N ALA A 266 -1.87 -26.02 -9.64
CA ALA A 266 -0.47 -26.47 -9.65
C ALA A 266 -0.27 -27.86 -9.03
N LEU A 267 -1.15 -28.24 -8.10
CA LEU A 267 -1.18 -29.57 -7.46
C LEU A 267 -2.02 -30.61 -8.23
N GLY A 268 -2.67 -30.23 -9.33
CA GLY A 268 -3.53 -31.12 -10.12
C GLY A 268 -4.86 -31.49 -9.44
N VAL A 269 -5.28 -30.72 -8.42
CA VAL A 269 -6.56 -30.95 -7.71
C VAL A 269 -7.73 -30.40 -8.52
N VAL A 270 -7.50 -29.35 -9.32
CA VAL A 270 -8.50 -28.69 -10.17
C VAL A 270 -7.91 -28.46 -11.56
N SER A 271 -8.67 -28.77 -12.61
CA SER A 271 -8.34 -28.47 -14.00
C SER A 271 -9.41 -27.52 -14.57
N TYR A 272 -8.98 -26.53 -15.36
CA TYR A 272 -9.87 -25.66 -16.15
C TYR A 272 -9.88 -26.12 -17.61
#